data_AF-A0A090VZE7-F1
#
_entry.id   AF-A0A090VZE7-F1
#
_cell.length_a   1.000
_cell.length_b   1.000
_cell.length_c   1.000
_cell.angle_alpha   90.00
_cell.angle_beta   90.00
_cell.angle_gamma   90.00
#
_symmetry.space_group_name_H-M   'P 1'
#
loop_
_entity.id
_entity.type
_entity.pdbx_description
1 polymer ?
#
loop_
_entity_poly.entity_id
_entity_poly.type
_entity_poly.pdbx_seq_one_letter_code
_entity_poly.pdbx_strand_id
1 'polypeptide(L)' 'MITTSNLSKTYSGNQVLHIENLEIPKGQSFGLVGNNGAGKTTYFSYC' A
#
# COMPACT_ATOMS: atom_id res chain seq x y z
N MET A 1 6.68 0.49 -13.52
CA MET A 1 5.60 -0.47 -13.27
C MET A 1 5.83 -0.96 -11.86
N ILE A 2 4.90 -0.69 -10.95
CA ILE A 2 4.97 -1.17 -9.57
C ILE A 2 3.99 -2.34 -9.49
N THR A 3 4.45 -3.47 -8.97
CA THR A 3 3.61 -4.63 -8.71
C THR A 3 3.82 -5.02 -7.25
N THR A 4 2.73 -5.08 -6.50
CA THR A 4 2.71 -5.48 -5.11
C THR A 4 1.82 -6.71 -4.99
N SER A 5 2.33 -7.78 -4.37
CA SER A 5 1.55 -9.00 -4.10
C SER A 5 1.72 -9.41 -2.64
N ASN A 6 0.62 -9.72 -1.97
CA ASN A 6 0.56 -10.19 -0.58
C ASN A 6 1.30 -9.30 0.43
N LEU A 7 1.21 -7.98 0.27
CA LEU A 7 1.81 -7.02 1.21
C LEU A 7 0.87 -6.82 2.41
N SER A 8 1.30 -7.24 3.59
CA SER A 8 0.58 -7.00 4.84
C SER A 8 1.48 -6.29 5.87
N LYS A 9 0.89 -5.43 6.69
CA LYS A 9 1.58 -4.80 7.81
C LYS A 9 0.66 -4.66 9.01
N THR A 10 1.19 -5.07 10.15
CA THR A 10 0.54 -4.94 11.46
C THR A 10 1.39 -4.05 12.36
N TYR A 11 0.78 -3.06 13.00
CA TYR A 11 1.38 -2.28 14.08
C TYR A 11 0.55 -2.45 15.34
N SER A 12 1.20 -2.80 16.45
CA SER A 12 0.56 -2.94 17.76
C SER A 12 -0.70 -3.82 17.74
N GLY A 13 -0.68 -4.91 16.96
CA GLY A 13 -1.81 -5.83 16.80
C GLY A 13 -2.87 -5.40 15.78
N ASN A 14 -2.84 -4.16 15.28
CA ASN A 14 -3.76 -3.67 14.26
C ASN A 14 -3.16 -3.83 12.86
N GLN A 15 -3.87 -4.52 11.97
CA GLN A 15 -3.50 -4.64 10.56
C GLN A 15 -3.78 -3.31 9.85
N VAL A 16 -2.73 -2.55 9.57
CA VAL A 16 -2.82 -1.20 8.96
C VAL A 16 -2.71 -1.23 7.43
N LEU A 17 -2.17 -2.32 6.89
CA LEU A 17 -1.99 -2.50 5.45
C LEU A 17 -2.29 -3.95 5.10
N HIS A 18 -3.13 -4.16 4.11
CA HIS A 18 -3.37 -5.45 3.49
C HIS A 18 -3.65 -5.26 2.02
N ILE A 19 -2.71 -5.67 1.17
CA ILE A 19 -2.81 -5.58 -0.27
C ILE A 19 -2.52 -6.96 -0.83
N GLU A 20 -3.56 -7.62 -1.32
CA GLU A 20 -3.44 -8.93 -1.96
C GLU A 20 -2.73 -8.80 -3.29
N ASN A 21 -3.20 -7.91 -4.18
CA ASN A 21 -2.53 -7.59 -5.44
C ASN A 21 -2.79 -6.12 -5.82
N LEU A 22 -1.74 -5.42 -6.23
CA LEU A 22 -1.81 -4.06 -6.76
C LEU A 22 -0.82 -3.91 -7.89
N GLU A 23 -1.30 -3.48 -9.05
CA GLU A 23 -0.48 -3.19 -10.22
C GLU A 23 -0.66 -1.74 -10.64
N ILE A 24 0.47 -1.05 -10.83
CA ILE A 24 0.53 0.32 -11.27
C ILE A 24 1.34 0.37 -12.57
N PRO A 25 0.66 0.56 -13.72
CA PRO A 25 1.30 0.63 -15.02
C PRO A 25 2.32 1.76 -15.11
N LYS A 26 3.36 1.57 -15.94
CA LYS A 26 4.34 2.63 -16.20
C LYS A 26 3.66 3.79 -16.93
N GLY A 27 4.00 5.03 -16.55
CA GLY A 27 3.51 6.25 -17.22
C GLY A 27 2.16 6.76 -16.72
N GLN A 28 1.57 6.14 -15.69
CA GLN A 28 0.37 6.65 -15.03
C GLN A 28 0.74 7.39 -13.74
N SER A 29 -0.04 8.43 -13.43
CA SER A 29 -0.06 9.04 -12.10
C SER A 29 -1.11 8.32 -11.25
N PHE A 30 -0.74 7.90 -10.06
CA PHE A 30 -1.65 7.27 -9.10
C PHE A 30 -1.56 7.99 -7.76
N GLY A 31 -2.67 7.97 -7.01
CA GLY A 31 -2.75 8.49 -5.66
C GLY A 31 -3.37 7.47 -4.73
N LEU A 32 -2.77 7.26 -3.56
CA LEU A 32 -3.33 6.43 -2.51
C LEU A 32 -4.12 7.33 -1.55
N VAL A 33 -5.42 7.06 -1.37
CA VAL A 33 -6.33 7.91 -0.59
C VAL A 33 -6.96 7.11 0.55
N GLY A 34 -7.18 7.74 1.69
CA GLY A 34 -7.74 7.08 2.88
C GLY A 34 -7.46 7.87 4.16
N ASN A 35 -8.05 7.46 5.27
CA ASN A 35 -7.90 8.13 6.57
C ASN A 35 -6.45 8.09 7.09
N ASN A 36 -6.15 8.93 8.08
CA ASN A 36 -4.87 8.84 8.80
C ASN A 36 -4.76 7.48 9.48
N GLY A 37 -3.58 6.86 9.41
CA GLY A 37 -3.36 5.50 9.91
C GLY A 37 -3.76 4.37 8.95
N ALA A 38 -4.36 4.66 7.78
CA ALA A 38 -4.75 3.63 6.80
C ALA A 38 -3.59 3.00 6.00
N GLY A 39 -2.35 3.12 6.48
CA GLY A 39 -1.19 2.48 5.85
C GLY A 39 -0.65 3.15 4.57
N LYS A 40 -1.05 4.38 4.24
CA LYS A 40 -0.61 5.06 3.00
C LYS A 40 0.89 5.28 2.92
N THR A 41 1.47 5.96 3.91
CA THR A 41 2.92 6.16 4.00
C THR A 41 3.65 4.83 4.14
N THR A 42 3.05 3.90 4.88
CA THR A 42 3.56 2.54 5.03
C THR A 42 3.72 1.87 3.66
N TYR A 43 2.71 1.91 2.79
CA TYR A 43 2.78 1.37 1.44
C TYR A 43 3.92 1.96 0.62
N PHE A 44 4.05 3.30 0.57
CA PHE A 44 5.10 3.98 -0.18
C PHE A 44 6.53 3.74 0.35
N SER A 45 6.70 3.29 1.59
CA SER A 45 8.02 2.89 2.10
C SER A 45 8.43 1.48 1.67
N TYR A 46 7.49 0.67 1.18
CA TYR A 46 7.74 -0.73 0.78
C TYR A 46 7.78 -0.92 -0.74
N CYS A 47 7.22 0.01 -1.52
CA CYS A 47 7.24 -0.01 -2.98
C CYS A 47 8.33 0.92 -3.53
#